data_AF-A0A924ZEL9-F1
#
_entry.id   AF-A0A924ZEL9-F1
#
_cell.length_a   1.000
_cell.length_b   1.000
_cell.length_c   1.000
_cell.angle_alpha   90.00
_cell.angle_beta   90.00
_cell.angle_gamma   90.00
#
_symmetry.space_group_name_H-M   'P 1'
#
loop_
_entity.id
_entity.type
_entity.pdbx_description
1 polymer ?
#
loop_
_entity_poly.entity_id
_entity_poly.type
_entity_poly.pdbx_seq_one_letter_code
_entity_poly.pdbx_strand_id
1 'polypeptide(L)' 'MLAAFRAAGLPVVHIHHHGTDPEDGCRPDNPLSRAMPEVAPLPGEPVVVKRGSSGFIGTGLEAMLH' A
#
# COMPACT_ATOMS: atom_id res chain seq x y z
N MET A 1 12.67 9.71 -1.85
CA MET A 1 11.95 9.48 -0.59
C MET A 1 12.10 8.04 -0.08
N LEU A 2 11.58 7.02 -0.79
CA LEU A 2 11.60 5.60 -0.36
C LEU A 2 13.00 5.06 -0.01
N ALA A 3 13.96 5.19 -0.92
CA ALA A 3 15.33 4.72 -0.70
C ALA A 3 16.00 5.35 0.54
N ALA A 4 15.70 6.63 0.82
CA ALA A 4 16.27 7.32 1.97
C ALA A 4 15.70 6.79 3.31
N PHE A 5 14.40 6.50 3.37
CA PHE A 5 13.78 5.89 4.56
C PHE A 5 14.37 4.51 4.85
N ARG A 6 14.51 3.67 3.81
CA ARG A 6 15.15 2.35 3.92
C ARG A 6 16.60 2.47 4.40
N ALA A 7 17.37 3.38 3.81
CA ALA A 7 18.78 3.60 4.20
C ALA A 7 18.92 4.11 5.65
N ALA A 8 17.95 4.87 6.15
CA ALA A 8 17.92 5.36 7.52
C ALA A 8 17.30 4.37 8.53
N GLY A 9 16.87 3.18 8.07
CA GLY A 9 16.17 2.20 8.92
C GLY A 9 14.82 2.69 9.45
N LEU A 10 14.21 3.66 8.78
CA LEU A 10 12.91 4.22 9.18
C LEU A 10 11.76 3.33 8.68
N PRO A 11 10.62 3.29 9.40
CA PRO A 11 9.45 2.53 8.98
C PRO A 11 8.93 2.92 7.59
N VAL A 12 8.57 1.92 6.79
CA VAL A 12 7.93 2.10 5.49
C VAL A 12 6.66 1.24 5.47
N VAL A 13 5.50 1.87 5.22
CA VAL A 13 4.22 1.19 5.03
C VAL A 13 3.73 1.50 3.63
N HIS A 14 3.34 0.47 2.88
CA HIS A 14 2.82 0.61 1.51
C HIS A 14 1.30 0.58 1.53
N ILE A 15 0.66 1.53 0.87
CA ILE A 15 -0.80 1.58 0.77
C ILE A 15 -1.20 1.25 -0.66
N HIS A 16 -1.90 0.13 -0.83
CA HIS A 16 -2.44 -0.33 -2.11
C HIS A 16 -3.92 0.00 -2.19
N HIS A 17 -4.39 0.44 -3.36
CA HIS A 17 -5.82 0.65 -3.58
C HIS A 17 -6.41 -0.56 -4.29
N HIS A 18 -7.40 -1.18 -3.67
CA HIS A 18 -8.22 -2.19 -4.33
C HIS A 18 -9.67 -1.71 -4.43
N GLY A 19 -10.11 -1.46 -5.65
CA GLY A 19 -11.50 -1.15 -5.96
C GLY A 19 -12.42 -2.33 -5.64
N THR A 20 -13.66 -2.05 -5.24
CA THR A 20 -14.70 -3.08 -5.03
C THR A 20 -15.64 -3.22 -6.21
N ASP A 21 -15.66 -2.24 -7.11
CA ASP A 21 -16.44 -2.30 -8.35
C ASP A 21 -15.70 -3.24 -9.33
N PRO A 22 -16.38 -4.26 -9.90
CA PRO A 22 -15.80 -5.10 -10.94
C PRO A 22 -15.22 -4.32 -12.13
N GLU A 23 -15.74 -3.15 -12.47
CA GLU A 23 -15.25 -2.32 -13.58
C GLU A 23 -14.09 -1.41 -13.19
N ASP A 24 -13.69 -1.39 -11.91
CA ASP A 24 -12.56 -0.60 -11.42
C ASP A 24 -11.24 -1.15 -11.98
N GLY A 25 -10.46 -0.26 -12.60
CA GLY A 25 -9.11 -0.56 -13.07
C GLY A 25 -8.17 -1.01 -11.95
N CYS A 26 -8.46 -0.64 -10.70
CA CYS A 26 -7.72 -1.00 -9.51
C CYS A 26 -8.30 -2.19 -8.73
N ARG A 27 -9.16 -3.04 -9.32
CA ARG A 27 -9.63 -4.28 -8.64
C ARG A 27 -8.45 -5.22 -8.31
N PRO A 28 -8.50 -6.04 -7.23
CA PRO A 28 -7.35 -6.82 -6.75
C PRO A 28 -6.66 -7.69 -7.80
N ASP A 29 -7.43 -8.29 -8.70
CA ASP A 29 -6.91 -9.23 -9.71
C ASP A 29 -6.39 -8.53 -10.97
N ASN A 30 -6.53 -7.20 -11.06
CA ASN A 30 -6.02 -6.43 -12.19
C ASN A 30 -4.50 -6.21 -12.06
N PRO A 31 -3.69 -6.49 -13.10
CA PRO A 31 -2.28 -6.12 -13.12
C PRO A 31 -2.01 -4.65 -12.82
N LEU A 32 -2.92 -3.74 -13.17
CA LEU A 32 -2.80 -2.30 -12.89
C LEU A 32 -2.86 -1.97 -11.39
N SER A 33 -3.37 -2.89 -10.56
CA SER A 33 -3.42 -2.76 -9.10
C SER A 33 -2.11 -3.14 -8.41
N ARG A 34 -1.15 -3.70 -9.16
CA ARG A 34 0.16 -4.08 -8.63
C ARG A 34 1.03 -2.84 -8.44
N ALA A 35 1.80 -2.84 -7.35
CA ALA A 35 2.83 -1.83 -7.16
C ALA A 35 3.82 -1.86 -8.33
N MET A 36 4.23 -0.68 -8.78
CA MET A 36 5.29 -0.56 -9.77
C MET A 36 6.60 -1.15 -9.19
N PRO A 37 7.44 -1.82 -10.02
CA PRO A 37 8.67 -2.47 -9.53
C PRO A 37 9.58 -1.55 -8.71
N GLU A 38 9.65 -0.27 -9.05
CA GLU A 38 10.50 0.74 -8.41
C GLU A 38 10.09 1.04 -6.97
N VAL A 39 8.83 0.77 -6.60
CA VAL A 39 8.25 0.98 -5.27
C VAL A 39 7.72 -0.30 -4.65
N ALA A 40 8.09 -1.46 -5.18
CA ALA A 40 7.66 -2.74 -4.63
C ALA A 40 8.06 -2.87 -3.14
N PRO A 41 7.17 -3.41 -2.29
CA PRO A 41 7.49 -3.69 -0.90
C PRO A 41 8.64 -4.69 -0.78
N LEU A 42 9.54 -4.43 0.17
CA LEU A 42 10.55 -5.41 0.56
C LEU A 42 10.00 -6.38 1.62
N PRO A 43 10.62 -7.57 1.81
CA PRO A 43 10.28 -8.45 2.92
C PRO A 43 10.34 -7.70 4.26
N GLY A 44 9.25 -7.79 5.04
CA GLY A 44 9.11 -7.10 6.32
C GLY A 44 8.48 -5.71 6.25
N GLU A 45 8.34 -5.10 5.07
CA GLU A 45 7.58 -3.86 4.91
C GLU A 45 6.07 -4.18 4.80
N PRO A 46 5.22 -3.66 5.71
CA PRO A 46 3.79 -3.95 5.67
C PRO A 46 3.10 -3.33 4.45
N VAL A 47 2.10 -4.05 3.94
CA VAL A 47 1.18 -3.58 2.89
C VAL A 47 -0.22 -3.48 3.46
N VAL A 48 -0.83 -2.31 3.33
CA VAL A 48 -2.21 -2.02 3.71
C VAL A 48 -3.05 -1.85 2.45
N VAL A 49 -4.17 -2.57 2.36
CA VAL A 49 -5.12 -2.42 1.26
C VAL A 49 -6.25 -1.49 1.67
N LYS A 50 -6.45 -0.39 0.93
CA LYS A 50 -7.58 0.54 1.09
C LYS A 50 -8.62 0.35 -0.02
N ARG A 51 -9.89 0.58 0.32
CA ARG A 51 -11.02 0.52 -0.63
C ARG A 51 -11.62 1.89 -0.99
N GLY A 52 -11.31 2.93 -0.21
CA GLY A 52 -11.76 4.31 -0.46
C GLY A 52 -10.59 5.28 -0.63
N SER A 53 -10.87 6.57 -0.54
CA SER A 53 -9.85 7.62 -0.65
C SER A 53 -8.87 7.61 0.52
N SER A 54 -9.38 7.37 1.74
CA SER A 54 -8.56 7.35 2.95
C SER A 54 -7.76 6.05 3.06
N GLY A 55 -6.47 6.18 3.39
CA GLY A 55 -5.62 5.05 3.76
C GLY A 55 -5.90 4.51 5.16
N PHE A 56 -6.69 5.21 5.98
CA PHE A 56 -7.01 4.84 7.37
C PHE A 56 -8.34 4.10 7.49
N ILE A 57 -9.38 4.60 6.83
CA ILE A 57 -10.76 4.11 7.00
C ILE A 57 -10.85 2.65 6.55
N GLY A 58 -11.30 1.77 7.47
CA GLY A 58 -11.49 0.35 7.21
C GLY A 58 -10.18 -0.42 7.01
N THR A 59 -9.06 0.13 7.49
CA THR A 59 -7.73 -0.49 7.44
C THR A 59 -7.13 -0.63 8.83
N GLY A 60 -6.01 -1.33 8.95
CA GLY A 60 -5.20 -1.39 10.17
C GLY A 60 -4.10 -0.32 10.26
N LEU A 61 -4.10 0.70 9.38
CA LEU A 61 -2.98 1.64 9.27
C LEU A 61 -2.72 2.41 10.58
N GLU A 62 -3.77 2.89 11.26
CA GLU A 62 -3.64 3.65 12.50
C GLU A 62 -2.88 2.87 13.58
N ALA A 63 -3.20 1.59 13.75
CA ALA A 63 -2.55 0.71 14.71
C ALA A 63 -1.05 0.50 14.45
N MET A 64 -0.56 0.76 13.23
CA MET A 64 0.85 0.65 12.85
C MET A 64 1.66 1.93 13.15
N LEU A 65 1.00 3.02 13.56
CA LEU A 65 1.63 4.33 13.76
C LEU A 65 1.89 4.65 15.26
N HIS A 66 1.62 3.70 16.15
CA HIS A 66 1.73 3.85 17.61
C HIS A 66 2.94 3.11 18.19
#